data_AF-A0A842RJ76-F1
#
_entry.id   AF-A0A842RJ76-F1
#
_cell.length_a   1.000
_cell.length_b   1.000
_cell.length_c   1.000
_cell.angle_alpha   90.00
_cell.angle_beta   90.00
_cell.angle_gamma   90.00
#
_symmetry.space_group_name_H-M   'P 1'
#
loop_
_entity.id
_entity.type
_entity.pdbx_description
1 polymer ?
#
loop_
_entity_poly.entity_id
_entity_poly.type
_entity_poly.pdbx_seq_one_letter_code
_entity_poly.pdbx_strand_id
1 'polypeptide(L)'
;MFKKRKLRKKLVNIITNKMLNYYDKAQLVQQILENEEEGNELLVKLVEEHKDPKIRKGAASVMGYLELPDFAPRLIQCLLKEDNWQVRFALAKTSAILAPKTAVQKLQQIFSQKKAETNNPKEEHKLKLQFAESLGWMGLKEGLPILVDMLKDHANSYTKRERGLQVQIIYSLGEIGNRSVVELLRRFSNDPSPERVSIKQSARTALDKIARREGLTSRRDL
;
A
#
# COMPACT_ATOMS: atom_id res chain seq x y z
N MET A 1 -10.16 -29.63 15.84
CA MET A 1 -10.59 -29.28 14.46
C MET A 1 -11.93 -28.52 14.40
N PHE A 2 -12.97 -28.95 15.12
CA PHE A 2 -14.30 -28.32 15.08
C PHE A 2 -14.35 -26.89 15.65
N LYS A 3 -13.71 -26.65 16.82
CA LYS A 3 -13.65 -25.32 17.48
C LYS A 3 -13.04 -24.24 16.56
N LYS A 4 -11.89 -24.55 15.94
CA LYS A 4 -11.19 -23.67 14.97
C LYS A 4 -12.05 -23.28 13.77
N ARG A 5 -12.80 -24.25 13.21
CA ARG A 5 -13.72 -23.99 12.08
C ARG A 5 -14.87 -23.07 12.49
N LYS A 6 -15.44 -23.25 13.69
CA LYS A 6 -16.49 -22.39 14.25
C LYS A 6 -15.97 -20.97 14.48
N LEU A 7 -14.78 -20.84 15.08
CA LEU A 7 -14.13 -19.56 15.35
C LEU A 7 -13.84 -18.79 14.05
N ARG A 8 -13.25 -19.45 13.05
CA ARG A 8 -13.02 -18.87 11.72
C ARG A 8 -14.32 -18.36 11.09
N LYS A 9 -15.42 -19.14 11.16
CA LYS A 9 -16.73 -18.73 10.65
C LYS A 9 -17.26 -17.48 11.38
N LYS A 10 -17.08 -17.40 12.70
CA LYS A 10 -17.47 -16.23 13.51
C LYS A 10 -16.72 -14.97 13.06
N LEU A 11 -15.39 -15.05 12.92
CA LEU A 11 -14.56 -13.95 12.41
C LEU A 11 -15.01 -13.48 11.02
N VAL A 12 -15.22 -14.43 10.09
CA VAL A 12 -15.69 -14.11 8.73
C VAL A 12 -17.06 -13.43 8.74
N ASN A 13 -17.99 -13.89 9.57
CA ASN A 13 -19.32 -13.28 9.68
C ASN A 13 -19.24 -11.82 10.16
N ILE A 14 -18.38 -11.51 11.14
CA ILE A 14 -18.18 -10.13 11.60
C ILE A 14 -17.55 -9.28 10.50
N ILE A 15 -16.45 -9.76 9.89
CA ILE A 15 -15.70 -9.03 8.86
C ILE A 15 -16.59 -8.66 7.66
N THR A 16 -17.46 -9.58 7.25
CA THR A 16 -18.34 -9.43 6.09
C THR A 16 -19.69 -8.76 6.42
N ASN A 17 -19.99 -8.49 7.69
CA ASN A 17 -21.22 -7.83 8.07
C ASN A 17 -21.28 -6.42 7.47
N LYS A 18 -22.29 -6.16 6.64
CA LYS A 18 -22.47 -4.87 5.95
C LYS A 18 -23.11 -3.80 6.83
N MET A 19 -23.74 -4.20 7.94
CA MET A 19 -24.39 -3.29 8.89
C MET A 19 -23.41 -2.67 9.88
N LEU A 20 -22.18 -3.21 9.96
CA LEU A 20 -21.14 -2.74 10.87
C LEU A 20 -20.10 -1.92 10.12
N ASN A 21 -19.72 -0.78 10.70
CA ASN A 21 -18.52 -0.07 10.27
C ASN A 21 -17.25 -0.84 10.74
N TYR A 22 -16.05 -0.38 10.35
CA TYR A 22 -14.82 -1.09 10.70
C TYR A 22 -14.43 -0.99 12.18
N TYR A 23 -14.84 0.08 12.86
CA TYR A 23 -14.62 0.25 14.29
C TYR A 23 -15.44 -0.79 15.08
N ASP A 24 -16.74 -0.91 14.79
CA ASP A 24 -17.62 -1.89 15.45
C ASP A 24 -17.16 -3.33 15.19
N LYS A 25 -16.70 -3.61 13.95
CA LYS A 25 -16.11 -4.92 13.61
C LYS A 25 -14.88 -5.20 14.46
N ALA A 26 -14.00 -4.22 14.64
CA ALA A 26 -12.80 -4.39 15.45
C ALA A 26 -13.14 -4.66 16.92
N GLN A 27 -14.12 -3.96 17.50
CA GLN A 27 -14.57 -4.23 18.87
C GLN A 27 -15.07 -5.66 19.05
N LEU A 28 -15.90 -6.15 18.12
CA LEU A 28 -16.39 -7.54 18.18
C LEU A 28 -15.30 -8.58 17.93
N VAL A 29 -14.33 -8.27 17.05
CA VAL A 29 -13.17 -9.15 16.84
C VAL A 29 -12.28 -9.14 18.08
N GLN A 30 -12.01 -7.99 18.70
CA GLN A 30 -11.21 -7.88 19.91
C GLN A 30 -11.75 -8.77 21.04
N GLN A 31 -13.06 -8.73 21.29
CA GLN A 31 -13.71 -9.63 22.26
C GLN A 31 -13.47 -11.11 21.94
N ILE A 32 -13.36 -11.49 20.67
CA ILE A 32 -13.02 -12.85 20.29
C ILE A 32 -11.55 -13.14 20.60
N LEU A 33 -10.64 -12.23 20.27
CA LEU A 33 -9.20 -12.41 20.47
C LEU A 33 -8.84 -12.55 21.95
N GLU A 34 -9.50 -11.80 22.83
CA GLU A 34 -9.30 -11.87 24.29
C GLU A 34 -9.72 -13.22 24.89
N ASN A 35 -10.67 -13.91 24.26
CA ASN A 35 -11.24 -15.17 24.77
C ASN A 35 -10.73 -16.42 24.04
N GLU A 36 -10.00 -16.25 22.94
CA GLU A 36 -9.58 -17.36 22.06
C GLU A 36 -8.12 -17.18 21.63
N GLU A 37 -7.24 -17.97 22.22
CA GLU A 37 -5.79 -17.95 21.99
C GLU A 37 -5.40 -18.06 20.49
N GLU A 38 -6.15 -18.85 19.71
CA GLU A 38 -5.92 -19.01 18.26
C GLU A 38 -6.51 -17.87 17.40
N GLY A 39 -7.19 -16.90 18.00
CA GLY A 39 -7.91 -15.84 17.29
C GLY A 39 -7.01 -14.98 16.40
N ASN A 40 -5.84 -14.59 16.92
CA ASN A 40 -4.86 -13.76 16.21
C ASN A 40 -4.34 -14.47 14.96
N GLU A 41 -3.91 -15.71 15.12
CA GLU A 41 -3.40 -16.53 14.01
C GLU A 41 -4.49 -16.79 12.96
N LEU A 42 -5.73 -17.04 13.38
CA LEU A 42 -6.84 -17.19 12.44
C LEU A 42 -7.13 -15.91 11.66
N LEU A 43 -7.06 -14.75 12.30
CA LEU A 43 -7.26 -13.46 11.64
C LEU A 43 -6.16 -13.20 10.61
N VAL A 44 -4.89 -13.50 10.94
CA VAL A 44 -3.76 -13.45 10.00
C VAL A 44 -3.98 -14.36 8.80
N LYS A 45 -4.40 -15.62 9.04
CA LYS A 45 -4.72 -16.55 7.94
C LYS A 45 -5.87 -16.10 7.06
N LEU A 46 -6.83 -15.32 7.59
CA LEU A 46 -7.87 -14.73 6.74
C LEU A 46 -7.29 -13.71 5.76
N VAL A 47 -6.22 -13.00 6.12
CA VAL A 47 -5.50 -12.10 5.21
C VAL A 47 -4.64 -12.87 4.23
N GLU A 48 -3.95 -13.93 4.67
CA GLU A 48 -2.95 -14.62 3.83
C GLU A 48 -3.56 -15.62 2.85
N GLU A 49 -4.60 -16.35 3.26
CA GLU A 49 -5.02 -17.59 2.59
C GLU A 49 -6.48 -17.54 2.09
N HIS A 50 -7.29 -16.57 2.53
CA HIS A 50 -8.70 -16.59 2.19
C HIS A 50 -8.93 -16.30 0.70
N LYS A 51 -9.66 -17.18 0.00
CA LYS A 51 -9.92 -17.06 -1.46
C LYS A 51 -10.62 -15.76 -1.87
N ASP A 52 -11.55 -15.28 -1.04
CA ASP A 52 -12.30 -14.06 -1.30
C ASP A 52 -11.50 -12.81 -0.89
N PRO A 53 -11.13 -11.91 -1.84
CA PRO A 53 -10.42 -10.68 -1.54
C PRO A 53 -11.20 -9.72 -0.64
N LYS A 54 -12.55 -9.77 -0.62
CA LYS A 54 -13.34 -8.93 0.28
C LYS A 54 -13.10 -9.30 1.74
N ILE A 55 -12.93 -10.60 2.02
CA ILE A 55 -12.59 -11.09 3.37
C ILE A 55 -11.14 -10.72 3.72
N ARG A 56 -10.19 -10.90 2.80
CA ARG A 56 -8.78 -10.48 3.03
C ARG A 56 -8.68 -8.98 3.34
N LYS A 57 -9.32 -8.14 2.53
CA LYS A 57 -9.40 -6.68 2.73
C LYS A 57 -10.02 -6.34 4.08
N GLY A 58 -11.15 -6.98 4.39
CA GLY A 58 -11.88 -6.74 5.62
C GLY A 58 -11.07 -7.13 6.86
N ALA A 59 -10.39 -8.28 6.84
CA ALA A 59 -9.50 -8.72 7.90
C ALA A 59 -8.33 -7.73 8.11
N ALA A 60 -7.64 -7.34 7.03
CA ALA A 60 -6.56 -6.36 7.09
C ALA A 60 -7.02 -4.99 7.62
N SER A 61 -8.22 -4.55 7.24
CA SER A 61 -8.80 -3.29 7.73
C SER A 61 -9.13 -3.38 9.22
N VAL A 62 -9.78 -4.47 9.65
CA VAL A 62 -10.09 -4.73 11.07
C VAL A 62 -8.81 -4.70 11.92
N MET A 63 -7.73 -5.34 11.46
CA MET A 63 -6.44 -5.29 12.16
C MET A 63 -5.89 -3.88 12.35
N GLY A 64 -6.16 -2.95 11.41
CA GLY A 64 -5.78 -1.55 11.56
C GLY A 64 -6.55 -0.83 12.66
N TYR A 65 -7.84 -1.13 12.83
CA TYR A 65 -8.68 -0.58 13.90
C TYR A 65 -8.45 -1.26 15.26
N LEU A 66 -7.94 -2.49 15.26
CA LEU A 66 -7.49 -3.16 16.49
C LEU A 66 -6.20 -2.53 17.04
N GLU A 67 -5.41 -1.87 16.19
CA GLU A 67 -4.16 -1.21 16.56
C GLU A 67 -3.13 -2.10 17.27
N LEU A 68 -3.17 -3.42 17.01
CA LEU A 68 -2.23 -4.39 17.58
C LEU A 68 -0.95 -4.48 16.72
N PRO A 69 0.22 -3.99 17.20
CA PRO A 69 1.43 -3.90 16.37
C PRO A 69 1.98 -5.25 15.89
N ASP A 70 1.66 -6.34 16.60
CA ASP A 70 2.13 -7.69 16.31
C ASP A 70 1.68 -8.22 14.94
N PHE A 71 0.60 -7.67 14.36
CA PHE A 71 0.18 -8.02 13.00
C PHE A 71 1.09 -7.42 11.92
N ALA A 72 1.78 -6.32 12.20
CA ALA A 72 2.48 -5.54 11.18
C ALA A 72 3.49 -6.36 10.35
N PRO A 73 4.38 -7.20 10.93
CA PRO A 73 5.34 -7.96 10.14
C PRO A 73 4.69 -8.87 9.09
N ARG A 74 3.60 -9.57 9.45
CA ARG A 74 2.88 -10.47 8.54
C ARG A 74 2.14 -9.68 7.44
N LEU A 75 1.50 -8.57 7.78
CA LEU A 75 0.81 -7.73 6.80
C LEU A 75 1.77 -7.10 5.77
N ILE A 76 2.95 -6.67 6.20
CA ILE A 76 3.96 -6.12 5.29
C ILE A 76 4.44 -7.21 4.31
N GLN A 77 4.59 -8.46 4.76
CA GLN A 77 4.97 -9.59 3.89
C GLN A 77 3.91 -9.90 2.81
N CYS A 78 2.64 -9.58 3.05
CA CYS A 78 1.56 -9.79 2.08
C CYS A 78 1.56 -8.75 0.95
N LEU A 79 2.11 -7.54 1.15
CA LEU A 79 2.02 -6.43 0.20
C LEU A 79 2.51 -6.79 -1.21
N LEU A 80 3.64 -7.50 -1.30
CA LEU A 80 4.29 -7.88 -2.56
C LEU A 80 3.89 -9.27 -3.06
N LYS A 81 2.88 -9.90 -2.43
CA LYS A 81 2.28 -11.18 -2.84
C LYS A 81 0.80 -11.03 -3.23
N GLU A 82 0.15 -9.97 -2.77
CA GLU A 82 -1.27 -9.76 -2.97
C GLU A 82 -1.58 -9.17 -4.37
N ASP A 83 -2.42 -9.88 -5.13
CA ASP A 83 -2.81 -9.49 -6.47
C ASP A 83 -3.94 -8.46 -6.50
N ASN A 84 -4.85 -8.49 -5.53
CA ASN A 84 -5.97 -7.56 -5.45
C ASN A 84 -5.53 -6.21 -4.89
N TRP A 85 -5.69 -5.16 -5.71
CA TRP A 85 -5.28 -3.80 -5.36
C TRP A 85 -6.01 -3.24 -4.12
N GLN A 86 -7.27 -3.62 -3.88
CA GLN A 86 -8.02 -3.14 -2.71
C GLN A 86 -7.49 -3.76 -1.41
N VAL A 87 -7.06 -5.02 -1.48
CA VAL A 87 -6.41 -5.69 -0.35
C VAL A 87 -5.04 -5.08 -0.10
N ARG A 88 -4.22 -4.86 -1.14
CA ARG A 88 -2.93 -4.14 -1.01
C ARG A 88 -3.10 -2.75 -0.39
N PHE A 89 -4.11 -1.99 -0.80
CA PHE A 89 -4.41 -0.69 -0.21
C PHE A 89 -4.69 -0.80 1.30
N ALA A 90 -5.54 -1.74 1.71
CA ALA A 90 -5.82 -1.99 3.12
C ALA A 90 -4.56 -2.42 3.89
N LEU A 91 -3.77 -3.34 3.32
CA LEU A 91 -2.49 -3.78 3.89
C LEU A 91 -1.51 -2.61 4.07
N ALA A 92 -1.40 -1.73 3.08
CA ALA A 92 -0.47 -0.60 3.09
C ALA A 92 -0.87 0.41 4.17
N LYS A 93 -2.17 0.77 4.23
CA LYS A 93 -2.71 1.64 5.27
C LYS A 93 -2.54 1.05 6.67
N THR A 94 -2.95 -0.20 6.87
CA THR A 94 -2.83 -0.87 8.15
C THR A 94 -1.36 -1.02 8.57
N SER A 95 -0.45 -1.37 7.66
CA SER A 95 0.98 -1.49 7.98
C SER A 95 1.58 -0.15 8.42
N ALA A 96 1.17 0.97 7.82
CA ALA A 96 1.61 2.29 8.22
C ALA A 96 1.06 2.71 9.59
N ILE A 97 -0.18 2.32 9.93
CA ILE A 97 -0.78 2.54 11.26
C ILE A 97 -0.05 1.73 12.33
N LEU A 98 0.15 0.43 12.09
CA LEU A 98 0.69 -0.50 13.09
C LEU A 98 2.21 -0.40 13.27
N ALA A 99 2.93 0.08 12.26
CA ALA A 99 4.39 0.16 12.29
C ALA A 99 4.95 1.41 11.60
N PRO A 100 4.52 2.64 11.99
CA PRO A 100 4.85 3.87 11.27
C PRO A 100 6.36 4.12 11.14
N LYS A 101 7.16 3.65 12.12
CA LYS A 101 8.61 3.83 12.13
C LYS A 101 9.39 2.78 11.33
N THR A 102 8.83 1.60 11.09
CA THR A 102 9.59 0.45 10.54
C THR A 102 8.97 -0.15 9.28
N ALA A 103 7.73 0.21 8.93
CA ALA A 103 7.02 -0.42 7.82
C ALA A 103 7.73 -0.21 6.47
N VAL A 104 8.21 1.00 6.20
CA VAL A 104 8.95 1.30 4.95
C VAL A 104 10.22 0.48 4.84
N GLN A 105 11.03 0.44 5.91
CA GLN A 105 12.28 -0.32 5.94
C GLN A 105 12.04 -1.82 5.74
N LYS A 106 11.04 -2.39 6.42
CA LYS A 106 10.66 -3.80 6.26
C LYS A 106 10.19 -4.10 4.84
N LEU A 107 9.34 -3.24 4.26
CA LEU A 107 8.88 -3.42 2.88
C LEU A 107 10.05 -3.36 1.88
N GLN A 108 11.02 -2.45 2.09
CA GLN A 108 12.22 -2.34 1.27
C GLN A 108 13.08 -3.61 1.35
N GLN A 109 13.27 -4.19 2.54
CA GLN A 109 14.00 -5.46 2.71
C GLN A 109 13.31 -6.59 1.93
N ILE A 110 11.99 -6.72 2.05
CA ILE A 110 11.22 -7.75 1.34
C ILE A 110 11.29 -7.54 -0.18
N PHE A 111 11.22 -6.29 -0.64
CA PHE A 111 11.40 -5.95 -2.05
C PHE A 111 12.77 -6.38 -2.57
N SER A 112 13.85 -6.03 -1.87
CA SER A 112 15.22 -6.40 -2.27
C SER A 112 15.42 -7.91 -2.33
N GLN A 113 14.91 -8.66 -1.34
CA GLN A 113 14.95 -10.11 -1.34
C GLN A 113 14.21 -10.69 -2.55
N LYS A 114 12.95 -10.30 -2.75
CA LYS A 114 12.13 -10.80 -3.87
C LYS A 114 12.72 -10.44 -5.23
N LYS A 115 13.30 -9.24 -5.36
CA LYS A 115 13.97 -8.82 -6.58
C LYS A 115 15.17 -9.71 -6.90
N ALA A 116 15.98 -10.06 -5.89
CA ALA A 116 17.13 -10.95 -6.05
C ALA A 116 16.72 -12.38 -6.42
N GLU A 117 15.57 -12.84 -5.96
CA GLU A 117 14.99 -14.16 -6.29
C GLU A 117 14.32 -14.21 -7.67
N THR A 118 14.03 -13.05 -8.29
CA THR A 118 13.26 -12.96 -9.54
C THR A 118 14.17 -12.92 -10.76
N ASN A 119 14.08 -13.95 -11.61
CA ASN A 119 14.80 -14.00 -12.90
C ASN A 119 13.92 -13.61 -14.10
N ASN A 120 12.65 -13.27 -13.88
CA ASN A 120 11.70 -12.93 -14.93
C ASN A 120 11.47 -11.41 -15.01
N PRO A 121 11.83 -10.74 -16.13
CA PRO A 121 11.68 -9.30 -16.28
C PRO A 121 10.23 -8.78 -16.16
N LYS A 122 9.22 -9.61 -16.43
CA LYS A 122 7.80 -9.23 -16.26
C LYS A 122 7.42 -9.22 -14.77
N GLU A 123 7.87 -10.22 -14.02
CA GLU A 123 7.62 -10.32 -12.59
C GLU A 123 8.38 -9.24 -11.83
N GLU A 124 9.63 -8.97 -12.20
CA GLU A 124 10.42 -7.88 -11.60
C GLU A 124 9.72 -6.52 -11.82
N HIS A 125 9.18 -6.29 -13.02
CA HIS A 125 8.43 -5.07 -13.31
C HIS A 125 7.13 -4.97 -12.49
N LYS A 126 6.36 -6.06 -12.37
CA LYS A 126 5.18 -6.11 -11.51
C LYS A 126 5.54 -5.83 -10.05
N LEU A 127 6.64 -6.39 -9.57
CA LEU A 127 7.16 -6.19 -8.22
C LEU A 127 7.50 -4.71 -7.96
N LYS A 128 8.16 -4.03 -8.92
CA LYS A 128 8.45 -2.58 -8.85
C LYS A 128 7.18 -1.74 -8.76
N LEU A 129 6.16 -2.06 -9.56
CA LEU A 129 4.87 -1.38 -9.52
C LEU A 129 4.18 -1.53 -8.16
N GLN A 130 4.06 -2.75 -7.66
CA GLN A 130 3.43 -3.03 -6.37
C GLN A 130 4.19 -2.39 -5.21
N PHE A 131 5.52 -2.39 -5.27
CA PHE A 131 6.36 -1.73 -4.27
C PHE A 131 6.15 -0.21 -4.25
N ALA A 132 6.21 0.44 -5.41
CA ALA A 132 5.98 1.88 -5.51
C ALA A 132 4.54 2.26 -5.08
N GLU A 133 3.53 1.50 -5.51
CA GLU A 133 2.13 1.69 -5.10
C GLU A 133 1.96 1.58 -3.58
N SER A 134 2.54 0.55 -2.97
CA SER A 134 2.45 0.30 -1.53
C SER A 134 3.10 1.44 -0.72
N LEU A 135 4.29 1.92 -1.13
CA LEU A 135 4.93 3.07 -0.48
C LEU A 135 4.06 4.33 -0.54
N GLY A 136 3.44 4.58 -1.69
CA GLY A 136 2.50 5.69 -1.87
C GLY A 136 1.33 5.61 -0.90
N TRP A 137 0.65 4.47 -0.85
CA TRP A 137 -0.52 4.28 0.00
C TRP A 137 -0.22 4.25 1.50
N MET A 138 0.95 3.74 1.89
CA MET A 138 1.46 3.87 3.26
C MET A 138 1.55 5.34 3.66
N GLY A 139 1.92 6.24 2.73
CA GLY A 139 1.93 7.67 2.95
C GLY A 139 3.00 8.15 3.95
N LEU A 140 3.99 7.30 4.23
CA LEU A 140 5.08 7.59 5.15
C LEU A 140 6.21 8.30 4.41
N LYS A 141 6.72 9.40 4.98
CA LYS A 141 7.75 10.25 4.36
C LYS A 141 9.06 9.51 4.11
N GLU A 142 9.32 8.46 4.88
CA GLU A 142 10.47 7.57 4.76
C GLU A 142 10.51 6.86 3.39
N GLY A 143 9.37 6.75 2.69
CA GLY A 143 9.29 6.21 1.34
C GLY A 143 9.74 7.18 0.23
N LEU A 144 9.86 8.48 0.51
CA LEU A 144 10.23 9.51 -0.47
C LEU A 144 11.60 9.26 -1.12
N PRO A 145 12.72 9.11 -0.37
CA PRO A 145 14.02 8.89 -1.00
C PRO A 145 14.02 7.66 -1.92
N ILE A 146 13.35 6.58 -1.49
CA ILE A 146 13.22 5.34 -2.28
C ILE A 146 12.51 5.61 -3.60
N LEU A 147 11.35 6.27 -3.57
CA LEU A 147 10.58 6.59 -4.78
C LEU A 147 11.33 7.57 -5.70
N VAL A 148 12.03 8.56 -5.12
CA VAL A 148 12.84 9.51 -5.89
C VAL A 148 13.96 8.81 -6.62
N ASP A 149 14.69 7.91 -5.96
CA ASP A 149 15.80 7.18 -6.58
C ASP A 149 15.28 6.19 -7.64
N MET A 150 14.18 5.48 -7.37
CA MET A 150 13.49 4.70 -8.41
C MET A 150 13.09 5.57 -9.62
N LEU A 151 12.61 6.79 -9.41
CA LEU A 151 12.24 7.65 -10.52
C LEU A 151 13.45 8.06 -11.36
N LYS A 152 14.59 8.37 -10.72
CA LYS A 152 15.85 8.74 -11.40
C LYS A 152 16.38 7.60 -12.26
N ASP A 153 16.42 6.38 -11.72
CA ASP A 153 16.89 5.18 -12.44
C ASP A 153 16.10 4.92 -13.73
N HIS A 154 14.82 5.32 -13.73
CA HIS A 154 13.88 5.03 -14.80
C HIS A 154 13.54 6.25 -15.67
N ALA A 155 13.99 7.47 -15.33
CA ALA A 155 13.51 8.73 -15.92
C ALA A 155 13.73 8.86 -17.44
N ASN A 156 14.81 8.27 -17.96
CA ASN A 156 15.20 8.40 -19.37
C ASN A 156 14.62 7.30 -20.27
N SER A 157 13.91 6.32 -19.72
CA SER A 157 13.32 5.25 -20.53
C SER A 157 12.04 5.68 -21.23
N TYR A 158 11.92 5.30 -22.51
CA TYR A 158 10.76 5.61 -23.36
C TYR A 158 9.85 4.41 -23.60
N THR A 159 10.22 3.22 -23.11
CA THR A 159 9.40 2.02 -23.32
C THR A 159 8.05 2.17 -22.62
N LYS A 160 6.98 1.61 -23.21
CA LYS A 160 5.62 1.66 -22.64
C LYS A 160 5.58 1.10 -21.20
N ARG A 161 6.37 0.06 -20.94
CA ARG A 161 6.50 -0.58 -19.63
C ARG A 161 7.07 0.41 -18.60
N GLU A 162 8.20 1.02 -18.93
CA GLU A 162 8.88 1.97 -18.02
C GLU A 162 8.07 3.24 -17.81
N ARG A 163 7.33 3.72 -18.82
CA ARG A 163 6.35 4.81 -18.65
C ARG A 163 5.29 4.47 -17.61
N GLY A 164 4.80 3.23 -17.58
CA GLY A 164 3.85 2.77 -16.56
C GLY A 164 4.43 2.84 -15.15
N LEU A 165 5.68 2.42 -14.98
CA LEU A 165 6.39 2.50 -13.69
C LEU A 165 6.63 3.96 -13.26
N GLN A 166 7.09 4.83 -14.16
CA GLN A 166 7.25 6.26 -13.88
C GLN A 166 5.94 6.91 -13.42
N VAL A 167 4.84 6.63 -14.13
CA VAL A 167 3.50 7.12 -13.76
C VAL A 167 3.12 6.68 -12.35
N GLN A 168 3.35 5.40 -12.01
CA GLN A 168 3.07 4.87 -10.68
C GLN A 168 3.93 5.53 -9.60
N ILE A 169 5.23 5.67 -9.82
CA ILE A 169 6.15 6.30 -8.87
C ILE A 169 5.74 7.76 -8.61
N ILE A 170 5.46 8.51 -9.67
CA ILE A 170 5.00 9.91 -9.60
C ILE A 170 3.67 10.01 -8.84
N TYR A 171 2.73 9.11 -9.12
CA TYR A 171 1.46 9.06 -8.40
C TYR A 171 1.69 8.80 -6.91
N SER A 172 2.56 7.84 -6.57
CA SER A 172 2.90 7.50 -5.20
C SER A 172 3.59 8.63 -4.44
N LEU A 173 4.46 9.42 -5.10
CA LEU A 173 5.01 10.64 -4.52
C LEU A 173 3.91 11.65 -4.14
N GLY A 174 2.90 11.77 -5.00
CA GLY A 174 1.70 12.57 -4.71
C GLY A 174 0.84 12.03 -3.56
N GLU A 175 0.73 10.71 -3.42
CA GLU A 175 0.03 10.07 -2.29
C GLU A 175 0.72 10.33 -0.94
N ILE A 176 2.07 10.33 -0.91
CA ILE A 176 2.85 10.76 0.27
C ILE A 176 2.68 12.26 0.51
N GLY A 177 2.58 13.06 -0.56
CA GLY A 177 2.09 14.43 -0.47
C GLY A 177 3.05 15.38 0.24
N ASN A 178 4.37 15.18 0.09
CA ASN A 178 5.38 16.00 0.75
C ASN A 178 5.91 17.10 -0.17
N ARG A 179 6.08 18.33 0.35
CA ARG A 179 6.52 19.49 -0.44
C ARG A 179 7.94 19.36 -1.02
N SER A 180 8.82 18.56 -0.41
CA SER A 180 10.22 18.42 -0.87
C SER A 180 10.37 17.87 -2.30
N VAL A 181 9.34 17.21 -2.85
CA VAL A 181 9.38 16.65 -4.21
C VAL A 181 8.70 17.54 -5.26
N VAL A 182 8.21 18.73 -4.88
CA VAL A 182 7.49 19.62 -5.81
C VAL A 182 8.34 19.99 -7.02
N GLU A 183 9.60 20.38 -6.82
CA GLU A 183 10.47 20.79 -7.92
C GLU A 183 10.78 19.62 -8.88
N LEU A 184 10.96 18.42 -8.33
CA LEU A 184 11.10 17.21 -9.14
C LEU A 184 9.85 16.97 -9.99
N LEU A 185 8.66 17.06 -9.40
CA LEU A 185 7.39 16.84 -10.10
C LEU A 185 7.11 17.93 -11.16
N ARG A 186 7.54 19.18 -10.93
CA ARG A 186 7.43 20.26 -11.93
C ARG A 186 8.18 19.95 -13.22
N ARG A 187 9.39 19.38 -13.12
CA ARG A 187 10.16 18.94 -14.30
C ARG A 187 9.38 17.93 -15.14
N PHE A 188 8.73 16.95 -14.51
CA PHE A 188 7.90 15.97 -15.22
C PHE A 188 6.58 16.55 -15.75
N SER A 189 5.96 17.50 -15.05
CA SER A 189 4.74 18.19 -15.51
C SER A 189 4.99 19.05 -16.75
N ASN A 190 6.19 19.61 -16.86
CA ASN A 190 6.60 20.53 -17.92
C ASN A 190 7.45 19.86 -19.01
N ASP A 191 7.56 18.53 -19.01
CA ASP A 191 8.32 17.76 -20.00
C ASP A 191 7.79 18.05 -21.43
N PRO A 192 8.60 18.62 -22.34
CA PRO A 192 8.14 19.02 -23.68
C PRO A 192 7.76 17.82 -24.55
N SER A 193 8.19 16.60 -24.18
CA SER A 193 8.00 15.40 -24.99
C SER A 193 6.51 15.12 -25.25
N PRO A 194 6.08 15.01 -26.52
CA PRO A 194 4.69 14.72 -26.85
C PRO A 194 4.28 13.31 -26.39
N GLU A 195 5.20 12.35 -26.36
CA GLU A 195 4.92 10.95 -26.01
C GLU A 195 4.72 10.68 -24.51
N ARG A 196 4.98 11.69 -23.66
CA ARG A 196 4.97 11.58 -22.19
C ARG A 196 3.71 12.17 -21.54
N VAL A 197 2.58 12.12 -22.25
CA VAL A 197 1.30 12.69 -21.77
C VAL A 197 0.87 12.12 -20.42
N SER A 198 0.94 10.81 -20.23
CA SER A 198 0.55 10.16 -18.98
C SER A 198 1.43 10.56 -17.79
N ILE A 199 2.73 10.72 -18.02
CA ILE A 199 3.71 11.18 -17.01
C ILE A 199 3.39 12.61 -16.60
N LYS A 200 3.18 13.51 -17.56
CA LYS A 200 2.77 14.90 -17.30
C LYS A 200 1.49 14.97 -16.47
N GLN A 201 0.47 14.19 -16.85
CA GLN A 201 -0.80 14.17 -16.14
C GLN A 201 -0.66 13.59 -14.73
N SER A 202 0.14 12.55 -14.55
CA SER A 202 0.44 11.99 -13.23
C SER A 202 1.16 13.02 -12.36
N ALA A 203 2.14 13.75 -12.90
CA ALA A 203 2.88 14.78 -12.17
C ALA A 203 1.98 15.94 -11.74
N ARG A 204 1.07 16.39 -12.62
CA ARG A 204 0.06 17.40 -12.27
C ARG A 204 -0.88 16.93 -11.17
N THR A 205 -1.34 15.68 -11.27
CA THR A 205 -2.19 15.05 -10.24
C THR A 205 -1.46 14.96 -8.90
N ALA A 206 -0.19 14.60 -8.91
CA ALA A 206 0.64 14.52 -7.72
C ALA A 206 0.82 15.89 -7.07
N LEU A 207 1.09 16.94 -7.87
CA LEU A 207 1.16 18.32 -7.40
C LEU A 207 -0.20 18.79 -6.82
N ASP A 208 -1.32 18.46 -7.46
CA ASP A 208 -2.65 18.80 -6.93
C ASP A 208 -2.92 18.13 -5.57
N LYS A 209 -2.47 16.87 -5.39
CA LYS A 209 -2.57 16.16 -4.10
C LYS A 209 -1.72 16.85 -3.02
N ILE A 210 -0.49 17.24 -3.34
CA ILE A 210 0.39 17.97 -2.42
C ILE A 210 -0.24 19.31 -2.03
N ALA A 211 -0.72 20.08 -3.01
CA ALA A 211 -1.37 21.38 -2.78
C ALA A 211 -2.56 21.24 -1.81
N ARG A 212 -3.45 20.27 -2.06
CA ARG A 212 -4.60 19.99 -1.18
C ARG A 212 -4.19 19.62 0.23
N ARG A 213 -3.10 18.84 0.40
CA ARG A 213 -2.59 18.43 1.72
C ARG A 213 -1.99 19.61 2.50
N GLU A 214 -1.44 20.60 1.79
CA GLU A 214 -0.93 21.85 2.35
C GLU A 214 -2.03 22.92 2.55
N GLY A 215 -3.30 22.62 2.24
CA GLY A 215 -4.40 23.58 2.34
C GLY A 215 -4.42 24.65 1.26
N LEU A 216 -3.72 24.43 0.14
CA LEU A 216 -3.63 25.37 -0.99
C LEU A 216 -4.77 25.13 -2.00
N THR A 217 -5.14 26.20 -2.70
CA THR A 217 -6.22 26.18 -3.72
C THR A 217 -5.82 25.43 -4.99
N SER A 218 -4.55 25.47 -5.37
CA SER A 218 -4.07 24.93 -6.63
C SER A 218 -2.60 24.53 -6.56
N ARG A 219 -2.18 23.60 -7.43
CA ARG A 219 -0.76 23.30 -7.67
C ARG A 219 0.08 24.50 -8.13
N ARG A 220 -0.57 25.58 -8.58
CA ARG A 220 0.10 26.85 -8.95
C ARG A 220 0.64 27.60 -7.72
N ASP A 221 0.11 27.31 -6.54
CA ASP A 221 0.45 27.98 -5.27
C ASP A 221 1.57 27.26 -4.50
N LEU A 222 2.05 26.10 -5.01
CA LEU A 222 3.18 25.34 -4.46
C LEU A 222 4.52 25.99 -4.75
#